data_AF-A0A844AI73-F1
#
_entry.id   AF-A0A844AI73-F1
#
_cell.length_a   1.000
_cell.length_b   1.000
_cell.length_c   1.000
_cell.angle_alpha   90.00
_cell.angle_beta   90.00
_cell.angle_gamma   90.00
#
_symmetry.space_group_name_H-M   'P 1'
#
loop_
_entity.id
_entity.type
_entity.pdbx_description
1 polymer ?
#
loop_
_entity_poly.entity_id
_entity_poly.type
_entity_poly.pdbx_seq_one_letter_code
_entity_poly.pdbx_strand_id
1 'polypeptide(L)' 'MAAEEAGTQSTESVDLAVSVLKAHDGDAIAAIRSLLLDADFLRDQLWIASSLMSKGISRGWKPQYERVEQ' A
#
# COMPACT_ATOMS: atom_id res chain seq x y z
N MET A 1 3.43 22.80 -29.41
CA MET A 1 4.22 21.87 -28.58
C MET A 1 3.20 20.93 -27.94
N ALA A 2 3.17 19.68 -28.37
CA ALA A 2 2.06 18.75 -28.15
C ALA A 2 1.98 18.31 -26.68
N ALA A 3 0.78 18.40 -26.11
CA ALA A 3 0.44 17.75 -24.85
C ALA A 3 0.07 16.30 -25.16
N GLU A 4 0.96 15.36 -24.87
CA GLU A 4 0.58 13.97 -24.67
C GLU A 4 -0.16 13.89 -23.34
N GLU A 5 -1.48 14.05 -23.39
CA GLU A 5 -2.33 13.71 -22.26
C GLU A 5 -2.36 12.19 -22.08
N ALA A 6 -2.03 11.78 -20.86
CA ALA A 6 -1.83 10.42 -20.43
C ALA A 6 -2.99 9.49 -20.86
N GLY A 7 -2.63 8.41 -21.56
CA GLY A 7 -3.55 7.31 -21.83
C GLY A 7 -4.16 6.81 -20.53
N THR A 8 -5.47 6.98 -20.38
CA THR A 8 -6.24 6.39 -19.29
C THR A 8 -6.24 4.89 -19.52
N GLN A 9 -5.28 4.19 -18.89
CA GLN A 9 -5.23 2.74 -18.92
C GLN A 9 -6.49 2.22 -18.23
N SER A 10 -7.41 1.69 -19.02
CA SER A 10 -8.68 1.14 -18.56
C SER A 10 -8.39 0.03 -17.55
N THR A 11 -8.59 0.32 -16.27
CA THR A 11 -8.44 -0.63 -15.18
C THR A 11 -9.60 -1.60 -15.20
N GLU A 12 -9.42 -2.78 -15.80
CA GLU A 12 -10.16 -3.94 -15.30
C GLU A 12 -9.91 -4.00 -13.79
N SER A 13 -10.98 -3.96 -13.00
CA SER A 13 -10.90 -4.00 -11.54
C SER A 13 -10.46 -5.40 -11.11
N VAL A 14 -9.15 -5.62 -11.09
CA VAL A 14 -8.55 -6.88 -10.64
C VAL A 14 -8.85 -7.05 -9.15
N ASP A 15 -9.49 -8.16 -8.79
CA ASP A 15 -9.64 -8.54 -7.39
C ASP A 15 -8.25 -8.93 -6.85
N LEU A 16 -7.70 -8.06 -5.99
CA LEU A 16 -6.38 -8.24 -5.42
C LEU A 16 -6.32 -9.44 -4.47
N ALA A 17 -7.40 -9.73 -3.74
CA ALA A 17 -7.43 -10.87 -2.83
C ALA A 17 -7.35 -12.19 -3.61
N VAL A 18 -8.11 -12.30 -4.71
CA VAL A 18 -8.04 -13.44 -5.63
C VAL A 18 -6.64 -13.57 -6.26
N SER A 19 -6.04 -12.43 -6.62
CA SER A 19 -4.70 -12.42 -7.23
C SER A 19 -3.62 -12.89 -6.28
N VAL A 20 -3.66 -12.43 -5.02
CA VAL A 20 -2.74 -12.88 -3.97
C VAL A 20 -2.96 -14.36 -3.69
N LEU A 21 -4.20 -14.82 -3.55
CA LEU A 21 -4.47 -16.24 -3.31
C LEU A 21 -3.95 -17.13 -4.45
N LYS A 22 -4.10 -16.69 -5.70
CA LYS A 22 -3.55 -17.38 -6.88
C LYS A 22 -2.02 -17.41 -6.88
N ALA A 23 -1.36 -16.35 -6.42
CA ALA A 23 0.10 -16.30 -6.31
C ALA A 23 0.66 -17.30 -5.29
N HIS A 24 -0.16 -17.77 -4.35
CA HIS A 24 0.19 -18.78 -3.36
C HIS A 24 -0.46 -20.15 -3.64
N ASP A 25 -0.79 -20.45 -4.91
CA ASP A 25 -1.37 -21.74 -5.33
C ASP A 25 -2.65 -22.13 -4.56
N GLY A 26 -3.41 -21.15 -4.08
CA GLY A 26 -4.60 -21.38 -3.27
C GLY A 26 -4.34 -21.60 -1.77
N ASP A 27 -3.09 -21.56 -1.30
CA ASP A 27 -2.77 -21.62 0.12
C ASP A 27 -3.06 -20.28 0.80
N ALA A 28 -4.27 -20.19 1.36
CA ALA A 28 -4.73 -18.99 2.07
C ALA A 28 -3.87 -18.66 3.30
N ILE A 29 -3.32 -19.66 3.99
CA ILE A 29 -2.51 -19.42 5.20
C ILE A 29 -1.14 -18.88 4.82
N ALA A 30 -0.51 -19.40 3.76
CA ALA A 30 0.73 -18.87 3.22
C ALA A 30 0.54 -17.42 2.72
N ALA A 31 -0.56 -17.15 2.01
CA ALA A 31 -0.92 -15.80 1.57
C ALA A 31 -1.08 -14.82 2.74
N ILE A 32 -1.86 -15.18 3.77
CA ILE A 32 -2.05 -14.34 4.96
C ILE A 32 -0.72 -14.10 5.68
N ARG A 33 0.12 -15.12 5.83
CA ARG A 33 1.46 -14.96 6.45
C ARG A 33 2.32 -13.99 5.66
N SER A 34 2.33 -14.07 4.33
CA SER A 34 3.05 -13.11 3.48
C SER A 34 2.55 -11.69 3.68
N LEU A 35 1.22 -11.49 3.64
CA LEU A 35 0.62 -10.18 3.85
C LEU A 35 0.91 -9.60 5.23
N LEU A 36 0.98 -10.43 6.27
CA LEU A 36 1.36 -9.99 7.61
C LEU A 36 2.82 -9.54 7.67
N LEU A 37 3.73 -10.24 6.99
CA LEU A 37 5.14 -9.82 6.89
C LEU A 37 5.27 -8.51 6.12
N ASP A 38 4.56 -8.35 5.01
CA ASP A 38 4.57 -7.12 4.23
C ASP A 38 4.02 -5.94 5.05
N ALA A 39 2.93 -6.17 5.80
CA ALA A 39 2.34 -5.16 6.68
C ALA A 39 3.29 -4.74 7.82
N ASP A 40 4.03 -5.68 8.39
CA ASP A 40 5.05 -5.41 9.41
C ASP A 40 6.19 -4.55 8.85
N PHE A 41 6.75 -4.96 7.71
CA PHE A 41 7.77 -4.19 6.99
C PHE A 41 7.30 -2.77 6.65
N LEU A 42 6.06 -2.61 6.16
CA LEU A 42 5.49 -1.31 5.83
C LEU A 42 5.32 -0.41 7.08
N ARG A 43 5.00 -0.98 8.24
CA ARG A 43 4.91 -0.23 9.51
C ARG A 43 6.27 0.31 9.92
N ASP A 44 7.33 -0.48 9.80
CA ASP A 44 8.70 -0.04 10.09
C ASP A 44 9.13 1.09 9.17
N GLN A 45 8.88 0.95 7.86
CA GLN A 45 9.16 2.00 6.88
C GLN A 45 8.39 3.29 7.19
N LEU A 46 7.13 3.17 7.62
CA LEU A 46 6.29 4.30 8.01
C LEU A 46 6.84 4.99 9.27
N TRP A 47 7.35 4.22 10.23
CA TRP A 47 7.99 4.76 11.43
C TRP A 47 9.26 5.55 11.12
N ILE A 48 10.13 5.00 10.27
CA ILE A 48 11.33 5.69 9.80
C ILE A 48 10.95 6.99 9.10
N ALA A 49 10.01 6.93 8.14
CA ALA A 49 9.53 8.10 7.42
C ALA A 49 8.95 9.16 8.38
N SER A 50 8.08 8.75 9.29
CA SER A 50 7.47 9.64 10.28
C SER A 50 8.50 10.33 11.19
N SER A 51 9.64 9.68 11.45
CA SER A 51 10.70 10.22 12.29
C SER A 51 11.57 11.25 11.55
N LEU A 52 11.67 11.12 10.22
CA LEU A 52 12.48 12.01 9.37
C LEU A 52 11.68 13.20 8.81
N MET A 53 10.34 13.11 8.76
CA MET A 53 9.49 14.18 8.23
C MET A 53 9.47 15.41 9.14
N SER A 54 9.78 16.58 8.57
CA SER A 54 9.65 17.86 9.26
C SER A 54 8.20 18.39 9.24
N LYS A 55 7.84 19.25 10.19
CA LYS A 55 6.52 19.91 10.22
C LYS A 55 6.24 20.75 8.96
N GLY A 56 7.29 21.28 8.33
CA GLY A 56 7.19 22.09 7.12
C GLY A 56 6.85 21.26 5.88
N ILE A 57 7.50 20.11 5.69
CA ILE A 57 7.27 19.25 4.52
C ILE A 57 5.89 18.58 4.57
N SER A 58 5.43 18.18 5.76
CA SER A 58 4.14 17.50 5.92
C SER A 58 2.96 18.45 6.17
N ARG A 59 3.21 19.77 6.28
CA ARG A 59 2.23 20.77 6.75
C ARG A 59 1.52 20.34 8.05
N GLY A 60 2.26 19.70 8.95
CA GLY A 60 1.74 19.19 10.22
C GLY A 60 0.96 17.88 10.13
N TRP A 61 0.73 17.31 8.94
CA TRP A 61 0.18 15.95 8.81
C TRP A 61 1.17 14.92 9.35
N LYS A 62 0.64 13.87 9.98
CA LYS A 62 1.40 12.72 10.46
C LYS A 62 0.68 11.43 10.06
N PRO A 63 1.43 10.39 9.66
CA PRO A 63 0.85 9.09 9.37
C PRO A 63 0.18 8.47 10.60
N GLN A 64 -0.91 7.75 10.38
CA GLN A 64 -1.66 7.03 11.40
C GLN A 64 -1.45 5.53 11.20
N TYR A 65 -1.11 4.82 12.27
CA TYR A 65 -0.87 3.36 12.23
C TYR A 65 -2.17 2.55 12.29
N GLU A 66 -3.22 3.15 12.86
CA GLU A 66 -4.51 2.53 13.02
C GLU A 66 -5.41 2.88 11.84
N ARG A 67 -6.07 1.86 11.30
CA ARG A 67 -7.13 2.04 10.32
C ARG A 67 -8.37 2.47 11.09
N VAL A 68 -8.84 3.69 10.87
CA VAL A 68 -10.14 4.12 11.34
C VAL A 68 -11.15 3.48 10.39
N GLU A 69 -11.77 2.38 10.81
CA GLU A 69 -12.87 1.76 10.06
C GLU A 69 -13.96 2.84 9.88
N GLN A 70 -14.31 3.14 8.62
CA GLN A 70 -15.36 4.10 8.26
C GLN A 70 -16.71 3.40 8.09
#